data_AF-A0A6J6TLC2-F1
#
_entry.id   AF-A0A6J6TLC2-F1
#
_cell.length_a   1.000
_cell.length_b   1.000
_cell.length_c   1.000
_cell.angle_alpha   90.00
_cell.angle_beta   90.00
_cell.angle_gamma   90.00
#
_symmetry.space_group_name_H-M   'P 1'
#
loop_
_entity.id
_entity.type
_entity.pdbx_description
1 polymer ?
#
loop_
_entity_poly.entity_id
_entity_poly.type
_entity_poly.pdbx_seq_one_letter_code
_entity_poly.pdbx_strand_id
1 'polypeptide(L)'
;MQALSAAFAQTQPGLAPTFIVSTTGSTGVVKRVELATSAIAKSAELSNSRLGAKIGDVWSLLLPTNHIAGLNVLARAVLLQTKVVGVEERADFSAIVPTQLHNALNGDSQLLKHLVNAKAVLVGGAALSEKLRESAIANGIKVVTTYGMTETCGGCFYDNLPLPGINFELSKSGLIKISGPTLAHGYDDNDELWHENFKDGWYLTTDLGEIKDGKLFVIGRADDVIISGGENVSLTAIEAQLSDSFPEINFVATSIPDLQWGAKLCLVSDKSVDQNQIAEILLSKLGRVAVPKDFITVNQIPQIGIGKPDRVKAAQLFIDKQR
;
A
#
# COMPACT_ATOMS: atom_id res chain seq x y z
N MET A 1 22.94 8.87 5.08
CA MET A 1 23.20 9.41 3.72
C MET A 1 24.55 8.99 3.16
N GLN A 2 25.69 9.26 3.82
CA GLN A 2 27.02 8.88 3.29
C GLN A 2 27.19 7.36 3.09
N ALA A 3 26.78 6.52 4.04
CA ALA A 3 26.83 5.06 3.88
C ALA A 3 25.95 4.53 2.74
N LEU A 4 24.73 5.07 2.59
CA LEU A 4 23.83 4.79 1.46
C LEU A 4 24.44 5.23 0.13
N SER A 5 25.07 6.41 0.09
CA SER A 5 25.76 6.91 -1.10
C SER A 5 26.91 6.02 -1.53
N ALA A 6 27.71 5.52 -0.58
CA ALA A 6 28.79 4.57 -0.88
C ALA A 6 28.25 3.24 -1.40
N ALA A 7 27.16 2.73 -0.81
CA ALA A 7 26.50 1.51 -1.25
C ALA A 7 25.94 1.64 -2.69
N PHE A 8 25.25 2.75 -3.00
CA PHE A 8 24.71 2.99 -4.33
C PHE A 8 25.77 3.24 -5.41
N ALA A 9 26.94 3.79 -5.04
CA ALA A 9 28.05 3.98 -5.97
C ALA A 9 28.74 2.66 -6.39
N GLN A 10 28.54 1.58 -5.64
CA GLN A 10 29.21 0.28 -5.85
C GLN A 10 28.30 -0.79 -6.49
N THR A 11 27.13 -0.42 -7.03
CA THR A 11 26.16 -1.41 -7.52
C THR A 11 26.64 -2.11 -8.80
N GLN A 12 27.12 -3.34 -8.66
CA GLN A 12 27.19 -4.33 -9.75
C GLN A 12 26.04 -5.34 -9.62
N PRO A 13 25.45 -5.83 -10.73
CA PRO A 13 24.52 -6.95 -10.68
C PRO A 13 25.17 -8.17 -10.03
N GLY A 14 24.56 -8.75 -8.99
CA GLY A 14 25.04 -9.97 -8.32
C GLY A 14 25.78 -9.80 -6.98
N LEU A 15 25.89 -8.59 -6.43
CA LEU A 15 26.37 -8.38 -5.05
C LEU A 15 25.32 -8.75 -3.99
N ALA A 16 25.79 -9.28 -2.86
CA ALA A 16 24.98 -9.80 -1.76
C ALA A 16 23.92 -8.80 -1.22
N PRO A 17 22.76 -9.30 -0.73
CA PRO A 17 21.71 -8.46 -0.16
C PRO A 17 22.27 -7.57 0.96
N THR A 18 21.90 -6.28 0.92
CA THR A 18 22.50 -5.26 1.80
C THR A 18 21.49 -4.73 2.82
N PHE A 19 20.20 -4.90 2.54
CA PHE A 19 19.12 -4.42 3.39
C PHE A 19 18.13 -5.56 3.65
N ILE A 20 17.69 -5.67 4.90
CA ILE A 20 16.55 -6.50 5.27
C ILE A 20 15.45 -5.55 5.72
N VAL A 21 14.30 -5.63 5.08
CA VAL A 21 13.12 -4.82 5.41
C VAL A 21 11.99 -5.74 5.84
N SER A 22 11.54 -5.57 7.07
CA SER A 22 10.39 -6.30 7.59
C SER A 22 9.09 -5.75 7.00
N THR A 23 8.22 -6.64 6.53
CA THR A 23 6.87 -6.32 6.06
C THR A 23 5.86 -7.23 6.74
N THR A 24 4.73 -6.67 7.13
CA THR A 24 3.58 -7.43 7.63
C THR A 24 2.56 -7.47 6.50
N GLY A 25 2.34 -8.66 5.92
CA GLY A 25 1.26 -8.88 4.97
C GLY A 25 -0.11 -8.74 5.64
N SER A 26 -1.19 -8.86 4.86
CA SER A 26 -2.58 -8.90 5.37
C SER A 26 -2.83 -10.04 6.36
N THR A 27 -2.01 -11.09 6.33
CA THR A 27 -2.06 -12.23 7.27
C THR A 27 -1.49 -11.92 8.66
N GLY A 28 -0.84 -10.77 8.84
CA GLY A 28 -0.19 -10.39 10.11
C GLY A 28 1.17 -11.06 10.37
N VAL A 29 1.57 -12.02 9.53
CA VAL A 29 2.90 -12.64 9.60
C VAL A 29 3.95 -11.66 9.09
N VAL A 30 4.98 -11.43 9.90
CA VAL A 30 6.14 -10.63 9.52
C VAL A 30 6.99 -11.44 8.54
N LYS A 31 7.30 -10.87 7.39
CA LYS A 31 8.29 -11.38 6.43
C LYS A 31 9.51 -10.46 6.43
N ARG A 32 10.71 -11.02 6.43
CA ARG A 32 11.97 -10.28 6.35
C ARG A 32 12.50 -10.33 4.93
N VAL A 33 12.28 -9.25 4.16
CA VAL A 33 12.60 -9.22 2.73
C VAL A 33 14.03 -8.75 2.51
N GLU A 34 14.81 -9.56 1.80
CA GLU A 34 16.19 -9.25 1.43
C GLU A 34 16.24 -8.41 0.16
N LEU A 35 16.80 -7.21 0.27
CA LEU A 35 16.87 -6.25 -0.82
C LEU A 35 18.32 -6.01 -1.21
N ALA A 36 18.62 -6.26 -2.49
CA ALA A 36 19.89 -5.87 -3.08
C ALA A 36 19.97 -4.35 -3.23
N THR A 37 21.14 -3.77 -2.95
CA THR A 37 21.36 -2.32 -3.15
C THR A 37 21.10 -1.91 -4.59
N SER A 38 21.43 -2.77 -5.57
CA SER A 38 21.16 -2.55 -6.99
C SER A 38 19.66 -2.44 -7.31
N ALA A 39 18.81 -3.27 -6.69
CA ALA A 39 17.36 -3.23 -6.90
C ALA A 39 16.74 -1.95 -6.31
N ILE A 40 17.20 -1.51 -5.13
CA ILE A 40 16.79 -0.24 -4.53
C ILE A 40 17.26 0.94 -5.38
N ALA A 41 18.53 0.93 -5.82
CA ALA A 41 19.08 1.97 -6.69
C ALA A 41 18.25 2.07 -7.98
N LYS A 42 17.91 0.91 -8.58
CA LYS A 42 17.14 0.88 -9.81
C LYS A 42 15.72 1.39 -9.61
N SER A 43 15.06 1.00 -8.51
CA SER A 43 13.74 1.53 -8.14
C SER A 43 13.77 3.05 -8.00
N ALA A 44 14.78 3.60 -7.32
CA ALA A 44 14.97 5.03 -7.15
C ALA A 44 15.24 5.77 -8.48
N GLU A 45 16.11 5.21 -9.33
CA GLU A 45 16.44 5.74 -10.67
C GLU A 45 15.18 5.81 -11.55
N LEU A 46 14.43 4.70 -11.65
CA LEU A 46 13.21 4.63 -12.45
C LEU A 46 12.14 5.59 -11.93
N SER A 47 12.00 5.71 -10.61
CA SER A 47 11.07 6.66 -9.97
C SER A 47 11.43 8.12 -10.33
N ASN A 48 12.71 8.50 -10.14
CA ASN A 48 13.18 9.86 -10.46
C ASN A 48 13.02 10.18 -11.95
N SER A 49 13.37 9.24 -12.82
CA SER A 49 13.20 9.38 -14.28
C SER A 49 11.73 9.55 -14.67
N ARG A 50 10.82 8.73 -14.11
CA ARG A 50 9.37 8.82 -14.36
C ARG A 50 8.79 10.17 -13.97
N LEU A 51 9.32 10.79 -12.91
CA LEU A 51 8.91 12.09 -12.41
C LEU A 51 9.63 13.27 -13.08
N GLY A 52 10.59 13.01 -13.98
CA GLY A 52 11.39 14.04 -14.62
C GLY A 52 12.31 14.80 -13.66
N ALA A 53 12.72 14.14 -12.56
CA ALA A 53 13.58 14.74 -11.54
C ALA A 53 14.99 15.02 -12.09
N LYS A 54 15.60 16.11 -11.60
CA LYS A 54 16.93 16.57 -11.98
C LYS A 54 17.84 16.66 -10.76
N ILE A 55 19.16 16.56 -10.97
CA ILE A 55 20.15 16.77 -9.91
C ILE A 55 19.85 18.10 -9.19
N GLY A 56 19.82 18.07 -7.87
CA GLY A 56 19.46 19.19 -7.01
C GLY A 56 17.98 19.25 -6.59
N ASP A 57 17.07 18.54 -7.28
CA ASP A 57 15.67 18.44 -6.84
C ASP A 57 15.58 17.73 -5.48
N VAL A 58 14.70 18.21 -4.60
CA VAL A 58 14.60 17.81 -3.19
C VAL A 58 13.42 16.89 -2.93
N TRP A 59 13.64 15.82 -2.17
CA TRP A 59 12.57 14.96 -1.65
C TRP A 59 12.26 15.28 -0.18
N SER A 60 10.99 15.29 0.22
CA SER A 60 10.63 15.27 1.63
C SER A 60 10.52 13.85 2.18
N LEU A 61 11.05 13.62 3.38
CA LEU A 61 10.95 12.35 4.10
C LEU A 61 9.83 12.41 5.15
N LEU A 62 8.62 12.01 4.73
CA LEU A 62 7.42 11.96 5.58
C LEU A 62 6.98 10.53 5.93
N LEU A 63 7.79 9.54 5.53
CA LEU A 63 7.56 8.13 5.73
C LEU A 63 8.76 7.53 6.51
N PRO A 64 8.51 6.67 7.50
CA PRO A 64 9.58 6.02 8.26
C PRO A 64 10.51 5.15 7.44
N THR A 65 11.78 5.21 7.81
CA THR A 65 12.91 4.61 7.08
C THR A 65 13.10 3.12 7.39
N ASN A 66 12.34 2.57 8.33
CA ASN A 66 12.23 1.13 8.56
C ASN A 66 11.27 0.44 7.57
N HIS A 67 10.60 1.20 6.69
CA HIS A 67 9.84 0.67 5.57
C HIS A 67 10.50 1.03 4.23
N ILE A 68 10.26 0.19 3.23
CA ILE A 68 10.81 0.39 1.88
C ILE A 68 10.43 1.74 1.26
N ALA A 69 9.27 2.29 1.62
CA ALA A 69 8.80 3.57 1.11
C ALA A 69 9.70 4.73 1.60
N GLY A 70 10.03 4.79 2.89
CA GLY A 70 10.96 5.79 3.43
C GLY A 70 12.41 5.57 2.98
N LEU A 71 12.84 4.30 2.88
CA LEU A 71 14.18 3.97 2.35
C LEU A 71 14.35 4.43 0.89
N ASN A 72 13.32 4.28 0.07
CA ASN A 72 13.35 4.77 -1.32
C ASN A 72 13.43 6.28 -1.41
N VAL A 73 12.80 7.03 -0.50
CA VAL A 73 12.94 8.49 -0.46
C VAL A 73 14.40 8.88 -0.25
N LEU A 74 15.10 8.21 0.68
CA LEU A 74 16.54 8.41 0.88
C LEU A 74 17.34 8.05 -0.37
N ALA A 75 17.05 6.90 -1.00
CA ALA A 75 17.74 6.46 -2.20
C ALA A 75 17.59 7.46 -3.36
N ARG A 76 16.37 7.94 -3.59
CA ARG A 76 16.07 8.95 -4.61
C ARG A 76 16.81 10.26 -4.36
N ALA A 77 16.83 10.74 -3.12
CA ALA A 77 17.57 11.95 -2.74
C ALA A 77 19.09 11.79 -2.95
N VAL A 78 19.65 10.62 -2.61
CA VAL A 78 21.07 10.33 -2.87
C VAL A 78 21.39 10.41 -4.37
N LEU A 79 20.57 9.80 -5.23
CA LEU A 79 20.78 9.85 -6.68
C LEU A 79 20.66 11.26 -7.26
N LEU A 80 19.86 12.13 -6.63
CA LEU A 80 19.72 13.54 -7.00
C LEU A 80 20.78 14.44 -6.33
N GLN A 81 21.71 13.86 -5.58
CA GLN A 81 22.80 14.55 -4.86
C GLN A 81 22.29 15.60 -3.86
N THR A 82 21.17 15.30 -3.20
CA THR A 82 20.53 16.20 -2.25
C THR A 82 20.33 15.56 -0.88
N LYS A 83 19.93 16.37 0.10
CA LYS A 83 19.40 15.89 1.38
C LYS A 83 17.89 15.74 1.29
N VAL A 84 17.33 14.94 2.20
CA VAL A 84 15.87 14.94 2.42
C VAL A 84 15.51 16.04 3.40
N VAL A 85 14.29 16.54 3.30
CA VAL A 85 13.74 17.58 4.18
C VAL A 85 12.45 17.14 4.85
N GLY A 86 12.07 17.84 5.93
CA GLY A 86 10.78 17.65 6.60
C GLY A 86 9.63 18.41 5.93
N VAL A 87 8.46 18.41 6.56
CA VAL A 87 7.27 19.17 6.10
C VAL A 87 7.44 20.70 6.24
N GLU A 88 8.40 21.13 7.06
CA GLU A 88 8.71 22.55 7.32
C GLU A 88 9.41 23.25 6.15
N GLU A 89 10.04 22.46 5.28
CA GLU A 89 10.91 22.95 4.22
C GLU A 89 10.33 22.59 2.85
N ARG A 90 10.63 23.40 1.84
CA ARG A 90 10.17 23.14 0.48
C ARG A 90 10.83 21.88 -0.09
N ALA A 91 10.02 20.96 -0.58
CA ALA A 91 10.46 19.83 -1.40
C ALA A 91 9.85 19.89 -2.82
N ASP A 92 10.56 19.32 -3.79
CA ASP A 92 10.08 19.12 -5.15
C ASP A 92 9.21 17.86 -5.26
N PHE A 93 9.50 16.84 -4.45
CA PHE A 93 8.79 15.57 -4.47
C PHE A 93 8.46 15.09 -3.07
N SER A 94 7.28 14.50 -2.91
CA SER A 94 6.82 13.90 -1.66
C SER A 94 6.29 12.49 -1.91
N ALA A 95 6.41 11.61 -0.93
CA ALA A 95 5.74 10.31 -0.91
C ALA A 95 4.95 10.19 0.39
N ILE A 96 3.68 9.82 0.29
CA ILE A 96 2.74 9.72 1.41
C ILE A 96 1.79 8.53 1.22
N VAL A 97 1.08 8.17 2.29
CA VAL A 97 -0.04 7.20 2.24
C VAL A 97 -1.40 7.93 2.13
N PRO A 98 -2.48 7.26 1.68
CA PRO A 98 -3.80 7.88 1.55
C PRO A 98 -4.32 8.57 2.81
N THR A 99 -4.04 8.03 4.00
CA THR A 99 -4.46 8.66 5.27
C THR A 99 -3.76 9.99 5.54
N GLN A 100 -2.49 10.14 5.16
CA GLN A 100 -1.79 11.42 5.24
C GLN A 100 -2.37 12.43 4.25
N LEU A 101 -2.76 11.98 3.04
CA LEU A 101 -3.43 12.83 2.06
C LEU A 101 -4.80 13.30 2.57
N HIS A 102 -5.57 12.40 3.20
CA HIS A 102 -6.82 12.74 3.85
C HIS A 102 -6.61 13.79 4.95
N ASN A 103 -5.61 13.62 5.82
CA ASN A 103 -5.32 14.58 6.89
C ASN A 103 -4.95 15.96 6.34
N ALA A 104 -4.15 16.02 5.27
CA ALA A 104 -3.81 17.27 4.58
C ALA A 104 -5.07 18.02 4.12
N LEU A 105 -6.03 17.30 3.52
CA LEU A 105 -7.26 17.89 3.01
C LEU A 105 -8.28 18.26 4.09
N ASN A 106 -8.17 17.68 5.29
CA ASN A 106 -9.18 17.79 6.35
C ASN A 106 -8.63 18.34 7.68
N GLY A 107 -7.61 19.21 7.63
CA GLY A 107 -7.22 20.00 8.81
C GLY A 107 -5.72 20.24 8.97
N ASP A 108 -4.86 19.46 8.30
CA ASP A 108 -3.42 19.67 8.33
C ASP A 108 -2.98 20.67 7.24
N SER A 109 -3.16 21.95 7.55
CA SER A 109 -2.86 23.06 6.63
C SER A 109 -1.37 23.15 6.22
N GLN A 110 -0.46 22.72 7.11
CA GLN A 110 0.96 22.73 6.85
C GLN A 110 1.33 21.64 5.84
N LEU A 111 0.85 20.41 6.07
CA LEU A 111 1.04 19.31 5.14
C LEU A 111 0.37 19.63 3.79
N LEU A 112 -0.84 20.19 3.78
CA LEU A 112 -1.50 20.60 2.55
C LEU A 112 -0.64 21.57 1.73
N LYS A 113 -0.15 22.64 2.36
CA LYS A 113 0.73 23.62 1.71
C LYS A 113 2.01 22.97 1.19
N HIS A 114 2.61 22.05 1.95
CA HIS A 114 3.79 21.30 1.52
C HIS A 114 3.50 20.48 0.25
N LEU A 115 2.40 19.72 0.25
CA LEU A 115 2.01 18.84 -0.87
C LEU A 115 1.62 19.61 -2.13
N VAL A 116 0.93 20.75 -2.01
CA VAL A 116 0.55 21.60 -3.15
C VAL A 116 1.78 22.20 -3.84
N ASN A 117 2.81 22.55 -3.07
CA ASN A 117 4.03 23.15 -3.62
C ASN A 117 4.97 22.15 -4.30
N ALA A 118 4.81 20.85 -4.05
CA ALA A 118 5.59 19.81 -4.72
C ALA A 118 5.28 19.77 -6.23
N LYS A 119 6.26 19.35 -7.04
CA LYS A 119 6.12 19.03 -8.46
C LYS A 119 5.32 17.75 -8.68
N ALA A 120 5.46 16.77 -7.77
CA ALA A 120 4.62 15.57 -7.74
C ALA A 120 4.55 14.98 -6.33
N VAL A 121 3.41 14.38 -6.00
CA VAL A 121 3.16 13.68 -4.74
C VAL A 121 2.80 12.22 -5.05
N LEU A 122 3.71 11.32 -4.68
CA LEU A 122 3.45 9.88 -4.77
C LEU A 122 2.51 9.47 -3.65
N VAL A 123 1.40 8.83 -4.01
CA VAL A 123 0.44 8.26 -3.06
C VAL A 123 0.40 6.76 -3.27
N GLY A 124 0.76 6.00 -2.24
CA GLY A 124 0.87 4.54 -2.34
C GLY A 124 0.80 3.83 -0.99
N GLY A 125 1.10 2.53 -0.99
CA GLY A 125 1.06 1.68 0.20
C GLY A 125 -0.34 1.18 0.59
N ALA A 126 -1.39 1.77 0.02
CA ALA A 126 -2.78 1.33 0.08
C ALA A 126 -3.55 1.87 -1.14
N ALA A 127 -4.75 1.33 -1.37
CA ALA A 127 -5.65 1.86 -2.40
C ALA A 127 -6.02 3.33 -2.11
N LEU A 128 -6.02 4.15 -3.16
CA LEU A 128 -6.49 5.53 -3.10
C LEU A 128 -7.89 5.60 -3.72
N SER A 129 -8.89 6.02 -2.94
CA SER A 129 -10.24 6.19 -3.47
C SER A 129 -10.31 7.31 -4.51
N GLU A 130 -11.20 7.17 -5.48
CA GLU A 130 -11.41 8.15 -6.55
C GLU A 130 -11.78 9.51 -5.98
N LYS A 131 -12.70 9.54 -5.01
CA LYS A 131 -13.13 10.76 -4.31
C LYS A 131 -11.98 11.50 -3.61
N LEU A 132 -11.11 10.77 -2.92
CA LEU A 132 -9.95 11.38 -2.25
C LEU A 132 -8.95 11.92 -3.28
N ARG A 133 -8.74 11.18 -4.37
CA ARG A 133 -7.89 11.61 -5.49
C ARG A 133 -8.42 12.88 -6.16
N GLU A 134 -9.71 12.94 -6.45
CA GLU A 134 -10.36 14.11 -7.05
C GLU A 134 -10.26 15.33 -6.14
N SER A 135 -10.53 15.17 -4.84
CA SER A 135 -10.40 16.24 -3.85
C SER A 135 -8.95 16.78 -3.77
N ALA A 136 -7.95 15.89 -3.80
CA ALA A 136 -6.55 16.28 -3.82
C ALA A 136 -6.19 17.11 -5.07
N ILE A 137 -6.64 16.67 -6.25
CA ILE A 137 -6.42 17.37 -7.52
C ILE A 137 -7.11 18.74 -7.51
N ALA A 138 -8.35 18.81 -7.01
CA ALA A 138 -9.10 20.06 -6.88
C ALA A 138 -8.41 21.09 -5.96
N ASN A 139 -7.66 20.61 -4.96
CA ASN A 139 -6.83 21.44 -4.08
C ASN A 139 -5.42 21.74 -4.64
N GLY A 140 -5.13 21.36 -5.90
CA GLY A 140 -3.88 21.66 -6.57
C GLY A 140 -2.72 20.69 -6.30
N ILE A 141 -2.99 19.57 -5.62
CA ILE A 141 -1.98 18.53 -5.39
C ILE A 141 -1.76 17.73 -6.68
N LYS A 142 -0.51 17.61 -7.10
CA LYS A 142 -0.09 16.85 -8.30
C LYS A 142 0.09 15.37 -7.94
N VAL A 143 -1.04 14.68 -7.75
CA VAL A 143 -1.08 13.28 -7.30
C VAL A 143 -0.60 12.34 -8.40
N VAL A 144 0.30 11.42 -8.03
CA VAL A 144 0.71 10.27 -8.83
C VAL A 144 0.45 9.01 -8.01
N THR A 145 -0.44 8.15 -8.48
CA THR A 145 -0.74 6.90 -7.75
C THR A 145 0.36 5.89 -7.99
N THR A 146 0.71 5.13 -6.96
CA THR A 146 1.77 4.12 -7.05
C THR A 146 1.30 2.77 -6.52
N TYR A 147 1.70 1.71 -7.22
CA TYR A 147 1.55 0.33 -6.75
C TYR A 147 2.92 -0.35 -6.69
N GLY A 148 3.12 -1.08 -5.60
CA GLY A 148 4.34 -1.80 -5.29
C GLY A 148 4.38 -2.21 -3.82
N MET A 149 5.40 -2.99 -3.48
CA MET A 149 5.55 -3.64 -2.18
C MET A 149 7.03 -3.70 -1.80
N THR A 150 7.33 -4.31 -0.66
CA THR A 150 8.72 -4.49 -0.22
C THR A 150 9.47 -5.39 -1.19
N GLU A 151 8.82 -6.43 -1.69
CA GLU A 151 9.34 -7.41 -2.65
C GLU A 151 9.62 -6.83 -4.03
N THR A 152 9.12 -5.63 -4.34
CA THR A 152 9.41 -4.88 -5.58
C THR A 152 10.32 -3.68 -5.34
N CYS A 153 10.96 -3.59 -4.17
CA CYS A 153 11.76 -2.44 -3.73
C CYS A 153 10.99 -1.11 -3.83
N GLY A 154 9.69 -1.10 -3.50
CA GLY A 154 8.83 0.07 -3.59
C GLY A 154 7.95 0.10 -4.84
N GLY A 155 7.50 1.29 -5.25
CA GLY A 155 6.57 1.45 -6.37
C GLY A 155 7.18 0.99 -7.71
N CYS A 156 6.50 0.07 -8.39
CA CYS A 156 6.87 -0.42 -9.73
C CYS A 156 5.82 -0.06 -10.80
N PHE A 157 4.66 0.45 -10.40
CA PHE A 157 3.64 1.04 -11.27
C PHE A 157 3.29 2.45 -10.83
N TYR A 158 3.14 3.36 -11.79
CA TYR A 158 2.85 4.78 -11.59
C TYR A 158 1.69 5.16 -12.52
N ASP A 159 0.57 5.59 -11.93
CA ASP A 159 -0.70 5.82 -12.63
C ASP A 159 -1.12 4.61 -13.49
N ASN A 160 -1.06 3.41 -12.88
CA ASN A 160 -1.39 2.11 -13.47
C ASN A 160 -0.49 1.65 -14.62
N LEU A 161 0.58 2.40 -14.93
CA LEU A 161 1.57 2.04 -15.95
C LEU A 161 2.83 1.47 -15.30
N PRO A 162 3.42 0.39 -15.85
CA PRO A 162 4.67 -0.15 -15.35
C PRO A 162 5.81 0.86 -15.55
N LEU A 163 6.77 0.89 -14.61
CA LEU A 163 8.05 1.55 -14.86
C LEU A 163 8.86 0.79 -15.93
N PRO A 164 9.79 1.45 -16.64
CA PRO A 164 10.61 0.80 -17.66
C PRO A 164 11.32 -0.47 -17.15
N GLY A 165 11.18 -1.57 -17.90
CA GLY A 165 11.75 -2.87 -17.54
C GLY A 165 10.94 -3.69 -16.54
N ILE A 166 9.80 -3.18 -16.06
CA ILE A 166 8.82 -3.96 -15.29
C ILE A 166 7.88 -4.66 -16.26
N ASN A 167 7.89 -5.98 -16.22
CA ASN A 167 6.94 -6.85 -16.94
C ASN A 167 5.88 -7.34 -15.96
N PHE A 168 4.67 -7.54 -16.46
CA PHE A 168 3.54 -7.96 -15.64
C PHE A 168 2.54 -8.80 -16.42
N GLU A 169 1.94 -9.76 -15.73
CA GLU A 169 0.93 -10.68 -16.26
C GLU A 169 -0.07 -11.02 -15.15
N LEU A 170 -1.18 -11.63 -15.52
CA LEU A 170 -2.10 -12.23 -14.55
C LEU A 170 -1.96 -13.76 -14.59
N SER A 171 -1.99 -14.39 -13.42
CA SER A 171 -2.15 -15.84 -13.31
C SER A 171 -3.55 -16.27 -13.79
N LYS A 172 -3.77 -17.58 -13.91
CA LYS A 172 -5.12 -18.12 -14.20
C LYS A 172 -6.17 -17.74 -13.15
N SER A 173 -5.75 -17.45 -11.91
CA SER A 173 -6.61 -17.02 -10.82
C SER A 173 -6.73 -15.49 -10.69
N GLY A 174 -6.17 -14.72 -11.64
CA GLY A 174 -6.20 -13.26 -11.61
C GLY A 174 -5.16 -12.61 -10.68
N LEU A 175 -4.23 -13.37 -10.13
CA LEU A 175 -3.14 -12.85 -9.31
C LEU A 175 -2.10 -12.14 -10.17
N ILE A 176 -1.59 -11.02 -9.68
CA ILE A 176 -0.59 -10.23 -10.39
C ILE A 176 0.77 -10.92 -10.30
N LYS A 177 1.39 -11.18 -11.45
CA LYS A 177 2.79 -11.60 -11.59
C LYS A 177 3.62 -10.40 -12.02
N ILE A 178 4.79 -10.23 -11.40
CA ILE A 178 5.71 -9.12 -11.71
C ILE A 178 7.10 -9.70 -11.99
N SER A 179 7.77 -9.19 -13.02
CA SER A 179 9.18 -9.45 -13.29
C SER A 179 9.88 -8.13 -13.58
N GLY A 180 11.15 -7.99 -13.18
CA GLY A 180 11.91 -6.79 -13.48
C GLY A 180 13.09 -6.56 -12.53
N PRO A 181 13.86 -5.49 -12.78
CA PRO A 181 15.12 -5.26 -12.10
C PRO A 181 14.97 -4.72 -10.67
N THR A 182 13.74 -4.48 -10.20
CA THR A 182 13.46 -3.97 -8.85
C THR A 182 13.01 -5.06 -7.88
N LEU A 183 12.94 -6.32 -8.32
CA LEU A 183 12.56 -7.42 -7.44
C LEU A 183 13.59 -7.64 -6.32
N ALA A 184 13.09 -8.01 -5.15
CA ALA A 184 13.87 -8.45 -4.01
C ALA A 184 14.68 -9.72 -4.34
N HIS A 185 15.67 -10.00 -3.50
CA HIS A 185 16.50 -11.19 -3.63
C HIS A 185 15.80 -12.44 -3.08
N GLY A 186 15.15 -12.30 -1.92
CA GLY A 186 14.60 -13.41 -1.16
C GLY A 186 13.92 -12.99 0.15
N TYR A 187 13.60 -13.98 0.98
CA TYR A 187 13.22 -13.77 2.39
C TYR A 187 14.28 -14.40 3.29
N ASP A 188 14.86 -13.61 4.21
CA ASP A 188 15.99 -13.98 5.09
C ASP A 188 15.71 -15.22 5.96
N ASP A 189 14.45 -15.42 6.35
CA ASP A 189 14.02 -16.51 7.22
C ASP A 189 12.99 -17.45 6.59
N ASN A 190 12.76 -17.36 5.26
CA ASN A 190 11.75 -18.16 4.59
C ASN A 190 11.99 -18.34 3.08
N ASP A 191 13.12 -18.96 2.71
CA ASP A 191 13.48 -19.25 1.31
C ASP A 191 12.42 -20.11 0.59
N GLU A 192 11.80 -21.06 1.29
CA GLU A 192 10.75 -21.91 0.72
C GLU A 192 9.57 -21.06 0.22
N LEU A 193 9.06 -20.14 1.06
CA LEU A 193 7.98 -19.23 0.68
C LEU A 193 8.41 -18.29 -0.47
N TRP A 194 9.68 -17.89 -0.52
CA TRP A 194 10.17 -17.10 -1.66
C TRP A 194 10.11 -17.92 -2.95
N HIS A 195 10.65 -19.14 -2.96
CA HIS A 195 10.66 -20.02 -4.14
C HIS A 195 9.27 -20.53 -4.55
N GLU A 196 8.32 -20.62 -3.63
CA GLU A 196 6.92 -20.89 -3.94
C GLU A 196 6.32 -19.78 -4.82
N ASN A 197 6.66 -18.52 -4.51
CA ASN A 197 6.11 -17.34 -5.16
C ASN A 197 7.01 -16.80 -6.29
N PHE A 198 8.28 -17.14 -6.32
CA PHE A 198 9.24 -16.69 -7.33
C PHE A 198 9.67 -17.85 -8.23
N LYS A 199 9.24 -17.82 -9.50
CA LYS A 199 9.53 -18.86 -10.50
C LYS A 199 9.89 -18.24 -11.84
N ASP A 200 10.96 -18.72 -12.46
CA ASP A 200 11.40 -18.29 -13.80
C ASP A 200 11.55 -16.77 -13.96
N GLY A 201 12.01 -16.09 -12.91
CA GLY A 201 12.19 -14.63 -12.90
C GLY A 201 10.91 -13.83 -12.64
N TRP A 202 9.80 -14.49 -12.31
CA TRP A 202 8.51 -13.89 -11.99
C TRP A 202 8.17 -14.07 -10.51
N TYR A 203 7.85 -12.97 -9.85
CA TYR A 203 7.26 -12.96 -8.51
C TYR A 203 5.73 -12.93 -8.62
N LEU A 204 5.08 -13.93 -8.03
CA LEU A 204 3.63 -14.03 -7.88
C LEU A 204 3.22 -13.31 -6.59
N THR A 205 2.40 -12.27 -6.75
CA THR A 205 1.87 -11.52 -5.62
C THR A 205 0.62 -12.18 -5.05
N THR A 206 0.15 -11.66 -3.91
CA THR A 206 -1.16 -11.99 -3.33
C THR A 206 -2.24 -10.99 -3.77
N ASP A 207 -1.87 -10.03 -4.62
CA ASP A 207 -2.74 -8.99 -5.12
C ASP A 207 -3.46 -9.49 -6.39
N LEU A 208 -4.76 -9.20 -6.47
CA LEU A 208 -5.60 -9.46 -7.63
C LEU A 208 -5.59 -8.24 -8.54
N GLY A 209 -5.55 -8.47 -9.85
CA GLY A 209 -5.51 -7.39 -10.83
C GLY A 209 -6.38 -7.62 -12.06
N GLU A 210 -6.61 -6.53 -12.77
CA GLU A 210 -7.24 -6.51 -14.09
C GLU A 210 -6.34 -5.70 -15.05
N ILE A 211 -6.17 -6.19 -16.28
CA ILE A 211 -5.39 -5.49 -17.31
C ILE A 211 -6.36 -4.89 -18.33
N LYS A 212 -6.31 -3.56 -18.50
CA LYS A 212 -7.07 -2.83 -19.52
C LYS A 212 -6.14 -1.89 -20.26
N ASP A 213 -6.14 -1.94 -21.59
CA ASP A 213 -5.34 -1.06 -22.45
C ASP A 213 -3.84 -0.99 -22.04
N GLY A 214 -3.28 -2.14 -21.66
CA GLY A 214 -1.88 -2.24 -21.21
C GLY A 214 -1.59 -1.61 -19.83
N LYS A 215 -2.62 -1.26 -19.06
CA LYS A 215 -2.52 -0.75 -17.69
C LYS A 215 -2.99 -1.80 -16.69
N LEU A 216 -2.36 -1.81 -15.52
CA LEU A 216 -2.71 -2.69 -14.42
C LEU A 216 -3.59 -1.95 -13.40
N PHE A 217 -4.78 -2.49 -13.16
CA PHE A 217 -5.69 -2.03 -12.12
C PHE A 217 -5.71 -3.07 -11.00
N VAL A 218 -5.28 -2.68 -9.80
CA VAL A 218 -5.30 -3.56 -8.62
C VAL A 218 -6.72 -3.57 -8.06
N ILE A 219 -7.34 -4.75 -7.99
CA ILE A 219 -8.73 -4.92 -7.55
C ILE A 219 -8.86 -5.30 -6.07
N GLY A 220 -7.75 -5.72 -5.44
CA GLY A 220 -7.70 -6.09 -4.04
C GLY A 220 -6.65 -7.16 -3.78
N ARG A 221 -6.74 -7.85 -2.65
CA ARG A 221 -5.89 -9.00 -2.32
C ARG A 221 -6.70 -10.27 -2.21
N ALA A 222 -6.15 -11.37 -2.70
CA ALA A 222 -6.77 -12.68 -2.59
C ALA A 222 -6.89 -13.17 -1.14
N ASP A 223 -5.98 -12.73 -0.27
CA ASP A 223 -6.00 -13.04 1.17
C ASP A 223 -6.85 -12.06 2.00
N ASP A 224 -7.44 -11.03 1.37
CA ASP A 224 -8.48 -10.17 1.96
C ASP A 224 -9.90 -10.64 1.57
N VAL A 225 -10.02 -11.82 0.95
CA VAL A 225 -11.31 -12.45 0.63
C VAL A 225 -11.61 -13.53 1.66
N ILE A 226 -12.77 -13.44 2.30
CA ILE A 226 -13.29 -14.49 3.18
C ILE A 226 -14.36 -15.31 2.45
N ILE A 227 -14.60 -16.54 2.88
CA ILE A 227 -15.75 -17.32 2.43
C ILE A 227 -16.80 -17.27 3.54
N SER A 228 -17.90 -16.55 3.30
CA SER A 228 -19.01 -16.40 4.23
C SER A 228 -20.27 -16.99 3.62
N GLY A 229 -20.81 -18.05 4.23
CA GLY A 229 -22.02 -18.73 3.73
C GLY A 229 -21.84 -19.38 2.36
N GLY A 230 -20.60 -19.76 2.00
CA GLY A 230 -20.27 -20.35 0.71
C GLY A 230 -19.99 -19.35 -0.41
N GLU A 231 -20.03 -18.04 -0.13
CA GLU A 231 -19.73 -16.99 -1.11
C GLU A 231 -18.45 -16.23 -0.75
N ASN A 232 -17.68 -15.84 -1.77
CA ASN A 232 -16.48 -15.02 -1.61
C ASN A 232 -16.85 -13.57 -1.30
N VAL A 233 -16.34 -13.04 -0.20
CA VAL A 233 -16.58 -11.66 0.25
C VAL A 233 -15.26 -10.93 0.36
N SER A 234 -15.08 -9.88 -0.46
CA SER A 234 -13.90 -9.02 -0.39
C SER A 234 -14.05 -7.99 0.74
N LEU A 235 -13.19 -8.11 1.76
CA LEU A 235 -13.16 -7.18 2.90
C LEU A 235 -12.79 -5.76 2.45
N THR A 236 -11.87 -5.64 1.49
CA THR A 236 -11.42 -4.35 0.95
C THR A 236 -12.49 -3.68 0.09
N ALA A 237 -13.31 -4.44 -0.65
CA ALA A 237 -14.42 -3.89 -1.40
C ALA A 237 -15.47 -3.27 -0.47
N ILE A 238 -15.77 -3.92 0.66
CA ILE A 238 -16.65 -3.38 1.71
C ILE A 238 -16.11 -2.06 2.24
N GLU A 239 -14.84 -2.04 2.64
CA GLU A 239 -14.18 -0.85 3.19
C GLU A 239 -14.18 0.32 2.20
N ALA A 240 -13.90 0.06 0.91
CA ALA A 240 -13.91 1.08 -0.13
C ALA A 240 -15.31 1.72 -0.27
N GLN A 241 -16.37 0.90 -0.38
CA GLN A 241 -17.75 1.41 -0.50
C GLN A 241 -18.17 2.26 0.70
N LEU A 242 -17.77 1.84 1.91
CA LEU A 242 -18.06 2.60 3.13
C LEU A 242 -17.24 3.87 3.24
N SER A 243 -15.96 3.83 2.86
CA SER A 243 -15.08 5.02 2.87
C SER A 243 -15.58 6.09 1.89
N ASP A 244 -16.12 5.69 0.73
CA ASP A 244 -16.70 6.62 -0.23
C ASP A 244 -17.97 7.31 0.31
N SER A 245 -18.79 6.54 1.02
CA SER A 245 -20.09 6.97 1.58
C SER A 245 -19.94 7.76 2.89
N PHE A 246 -18.93 7.43 3.70
CA PHE A 246 -18.65 8.05 4.99
C PHE A 246 -17.16 8.47 5.07
N PRO A 247 -16.75 9.54 4.37
CA PRO A 247 -15.32 9.92 4.25
C PRO A 247 -14.64 10.28 5.58
N GLU A 248 -15.43 10.61 6.59
CA GLU A 248 -14.99 11.01 7.93
C GLU A 248 -14.79 9.81 8.88
N ILE A 249 -15.11 8.60 8.45
CA ILE A 249 -15.10 7.39 9.28
C ILE A 249 -14.14 6.38 8.67
N ASN A 250 -13.24 5.86 9.50
CA ASN A 250 -12.36 4.78 9.12
C ASN A 250 -13.02 3.44 9.43
N PHE A 251 -13.05 2.55 8.45
CA PHE A 251 -13.63 1.21 8.58
C PHE A 251 -12.57 0.13 8.45
N VAL A 252 -12.77 -0.96 9.19
CA VAL A 252 -12.04 -2.22 9.01
C VAL A 252 -13.01 -3.37 9.00
N ALA A 253 -13.14 -4.04 7.85
CA ALA A 253 -13.87 -5.29 7.72
C ALA A 253 -12.97 -6.45 8.20
N THR A 254 -13.54 -7.41 8.89
CA THR A 254 -12.81 -8.60 9.34
C THR A 254 -13.77 -9.79 9.43
N SER A 255 -13.29 -10.95 9.84
CA SER A 255 -14.15 -12.10 10.08
C SER A 255 -13.74 -12.90 11.30
N ILE A 256 -14.71 -13.53 11.94
CA ILE A 256 -14.48 -14.52 13.00
C ILE A 256 -15.08 -15.88 12.61
N PRO A 257 -14.54 -17.01 13.10
CA PRO A 257 -15.14 -18.31 12.90
C PRO A 257 -16.59 -18.36 13.39
N ASP A 258 -17.48 -18.97 12.62
CA ASP A 258 -18.91 -19.03 12.92
C ASP A 258 -19.55 -20.31 12.38
N LEU A 259 -20.43 -20.94 13.17
CA LEU A 259 -21.05 -22.22 12.81
C LEU A 259 -22.03 -22.13 11.64
N GLN A 260 -22.67 -20.97 11.44
CA GLN A 260 -23.65 -20.76 10.38
C GLN A 260 -22.96 -20.32 9.08
N TRP A 261 -21.99 -19.41 9.17
CA TRP A 261 -21.39 -18.75 8.01
C TRP A 261 -20.01 -19.30 7.64
N GLY A 262 -19.41 -20.15 8.46
CA GLY A 262 -18.00 -20.53 8.36
C GLY A 262 -17.11 -19.39 8.83
N ALA A 263 -17.10 -18.29 8.08
CA ALA A 263 -16.52 -17.01 8.49
C ALA A 263 -17.63 -15.95 8.57
N LYS A 264 -17.96 -15.50 9.79
CA LYS A 264 -18.90 -14.39 10.00
C LYS A 264 -18.20 -13.06 9.76
N LEU A 265 -18.70 -12.30 8.79
CA LEU A 265 -18.24 -10.95 8.48
C LEU A 265 -18.58 -9.96 9.61
N CYS A 266 -17.58 -9.20 10.04
CA CYS A 266 -17.66 -8.20 11.11
C CYS A 266 -17.06 -6.86 10.65
N LEU A 267 -17.50 -5.75 11.25
CA LEU A 267 -17.03 -4.40 10.88
C LEU A 267 -16.64 -3.57 12.11
N VAL A 268 -15.43 -3.03 12.09
CA VAL A 268 -14.94 -2.06 13.07
C VAL A 268 -14.99 -0.66 12.47
N SER A 269 -15.44 0.34 13.25
CA SER A 269 -15.37 1.76 12.89
C SER A 269 -14.71 2.59 13.99
N ASP A 270 -14.08 3.72 13.65
CA ASP A 270 -13.55 4.68 14.64
C ASP A 270 -14.56 5.74 15.11
N LYS A 271 -15.71 5.82 14.43
CA LYS A 271 -16.84 6.68 14.80
C LYS A 271 -18.14 5.90 14.73
N SER A 272 -19.12 6.33 15.51
CA SER A 272 -20.47 5.74 15.49
C SER A 272 -21.15 6.07 14.16
N VAL A 273 -21.83 5.08 13.59
CA VAL A 273 -22.57 5.18 12.33
C VAL A 273 -23.75 4.22 12.38
N ASP A 274 -24.85 4.61 11.75
CA ASP A 274 -26.06 3.81 11.70
C ASP A 274 -25.82 2.52 10.90
N GLN A 275 -25.98 1.39 11.57
CA GLN A 275 -25.79 0.06 10.99
C GLN A 275 -26.80 -0.23 9.86
N ASN A 276 -27.99 0.36 9.91
CA ASN A 276 -28.98 0.21 8.84
C ASN A 276 -28.51 0.90 7.56
N GLN A 277 -27.93 2.10 7.68
CA GLN A 277 -27.36 2.82 6.52
C GLN A 277 -26.20 2.04 5.90
N ILE A 278 -25.31 1.47 6.73
CA ILE A 278 -24.24 0.59 6.25
C ILE A 278 -24.81 -0.60 5.49
N ALA A 279 -25.82 -1.27 6.07
CA ALA A 279 -26.44 -2.44 5.47
C ALA A 279 -27.10 -2.10 4.12
N GLU A 280 -27.82 -0.99 4.02
CA GLU A 280 -28.46 -0.54 2.77
C GLU A 280 -27.42 -0.25 1.66
N ILE A 281 -26.34 0.46 2.00
CA ILE A 281 -25.26 0.76 1.05
C ILE A 281 -24.63 -0.53 0.54
N LEU A 282 -24.20 -1.41 1.45
CA LEU A 282 -23.51 -2.65 1.07
C LEU A 282 -24.43 -3.62 0.35
N LEU A 283 -25.70 -3.73 0.76
CA LEU A 283 -26.70 -4.55 0.08
C LEU A 283 -26.92 -4.08 -1.35
N SER A 284 -27.03 -2.77 -1.57
CA SER A 284 -27.28 -2.20 -2.91
C SER A 284 -26.07 -2.30 -3.85
N LYS A 285 -24.85 -2.22 -3.32
CA LYS A 285 -23.61 -2.17 -4.12
C LYS A 285 -22.93 -3.53 -4.30
N LEU A 286 -22.91 -4.34 -3.24
CA LEU A 286 -22.13 -5.57 -3.14
C LEU A 286 -22.98 -6.81 -2.83
N GLY A 287 -24.29 -6.63 -2.60
CA GLY A 287 -25.23 -7.72 -2.33
C GLY A 287 -25.24 -8.15 -0.86
N ARG A 288 -26.12 -9.12 -0.55
CA ARG A 288 -26.47 -9.51 0.82
C ARG A 288 -25.29 -10.10 1.60
N VAL A 289 -24.36 -10.76 0.90
CA VAL A 289 -23.21 -11.43 1.53
C VAL A 289 -22.19 -10.44 2.10
N ALA A 290 -22.17 -9.22 1.56
CA ALA A 290 -21.27 -8.16 1.98
C ALA A 290 -21.78 -7.38 3.21
N VAL A 291 -22.99 -7.67 3.71
CA VAL A 291 -23.56 -6.99 4.88
C VAL A 291 -22.98 -7.61 6.17
N PRO A 292 -22.20 -6.86 6.98
CA PRO A 292 -21.63 -7.36 8.23
C PRO A 292 -22.69 -7.81 9.22
N LYS A 293 -22.37 -8.83 10.02
CA LYS A 293 -23.27 -9.40 11.03
C LYS A 293 -23.07 -8.78 12.40
N ASP A 294 -21.84 -8.38 12.71
CA ASP A 294 -21.49 -7.71 13.96
C ASP A 294 -20.71 -6.42 13.69
N PHE A 295 -20.91 -5.45 14.59
CA PHE A 295 -20.30 -4.13 14.53
C PHE A 295 -19.67 -3.76 15.87
N ILE A 296 -18.49 -3.13 15.82
CA ILE A 296 -17.82 -2.54 16.99
C ILE A 296 -17.33 -1.15 16.61
N THR A 297 -17.59 -0.17 17.47
CA THR A 297 -16.95 1.16 17.39
C THR A 297 -15.83 1.24 18.40
N VAL A 298 -14.66 1.73 17.97
CA VAL A 298 -13.46 1.93 18.79
C VAL A 298 -13.02 3.38 18.73
N ASN A 299 -12.21 3.83 19.70
CA ASN A 299 -11.63 5.18 19.64
C ASN A 299 -10.51 5.29 18.58
N GLN A 300 -9.87 4.17 18.24
CA GLN A 300 -8.79 4.12 17.26
C GLN A 300 -8.77 2.75 16.57
N ILE A 301 -8.74 2.74 15.25
CA ILE A 301 -8.59 1.51 14.46
C ILE A 301 -7.26 0.83 14.80
N PRO A 302 -7.24 -0.50 15.12
CA PRO A 302 -6.01 -1.25 15.25
C PRO A 302 -5.19 -1.20 13.96
N GLN A 303 -3.89 -0.94 14.05
CA GLN A 303 -2.99 -0.82 12.90
C GLN A 303 -1.82 -1.81 12.97
N ILE A 304 -1.40 -2.29 11.79
CA ILE A 304 -0.21 -3.11 11.60
C ILE A 304 0.80 -2.33 10.75
N GLY A 305 1.81 -1.77 11.40
CA GLY A 305 2.68 -0.79 10.75
C GLY A 305 1.93 0.52 10.44
N ILE A 306 2.38 1.25 9.42
CA ILE A 306 1.96 2.65 9.21
C ILE A 306 0.76 2.75 8.29
N GLY A 307 -0.36 3.21 8.85
CA GLY A 307 -1.56 3.50 8.09
C GLY A 307 -2.27 2.26 7.52
N LYS A 308 -1.84 1.05 7.89
CA LYS A 308 -2.49 -0.20 7.52
C LYS A 308 -3.30 -0.76 8.68
N PRO A 309 -4.58 -1.08 8.50
CA PRO A 309 -5.39 -1.78 9.50
C PRO A 309 -4.82 -3.15 9.91
N ASP A 310 -4.93 -3.49 11.20
CA ASP A 310 -4.64 -4.82 11.75
C ASP A 310 -5.93 -5.64 11.85
N ARG A 311 -6.22 -6.43 10.81
CA ARG A 311 -7.45 -7.25 10.73
C ARG A 311 -7.51 -8.33 11.80
N VAL A 312 -6.36 -8.83 12.26
CA VAL A 312 -6.27 -9.88 13.29
C VAL A 312 -6.67 -9.30 14.64
N LYS A 313 -6.12 -8.14 15.00
CA LYS A 313 -6.57 -7.43 16.21
C LYS A 313 -8.02 -6.99 16.10
N ALA A 314 -8.46 -6.53 14.92
CA ALA A 314 -9.86 -6.19 14.69
C ALA A 314 -10.79 -7.41 14.93
N ALA A 315 -10.42 -8.61 14.47
CA ALA A 315 -11.16 -9.85 14.75
C ALA A 315 -11.19 -10.17 16.25
N GLN A 316 -10.06 -9.99 16.94
CA GLN A 316 -9.93 -10.26 18.37
C GLN A 316 -10.92 -9.42 19.20
N LEU A 317 -11.22 -8.18 18.81
CA LEU A 317 -12.22 -7.34 19.48
C LEU A 317 -13.61 -8.01 19.52
N PHE A 318 -13.99 -8.75 18.49
CA PHE A 318 -15.27 -9.47 18.45
C PHE A 318 -15.25 -10.74 19.29
N ILE A 319 -14.10 -11.43 19.32
CA ILE A 319 -13.92 -12.65 20.13
C ILE A 319 -13.97 -12.29 21.63
N ASP A 320 -13.31 -11.19 22.02
CA ASP A 320 -13.26 -10.76 23.41
C ASP A 320 -14.60 -10.24 23.90
N LYS A 321 -15.40 -9.60 23.03
CA LYS A 321 -16.77 -9.16 23.35
C LYS A 321 -17.76 -10.30 23.58
N GLN A 322 -17.45 -11.51 23.07
CA GLN A 322 -18.29 -12.70 23.25
C GLN A 322 -17.95 -13.50 24.53
N ARG A 323 -16.91 -13.09 25.28
CA ARG A 323 -16.55 -13.65 26.60
C ARG A 323 -17.14 -12.83 27.73
#